data_AF-A0AAU8BLT0-F1
#
_entry.id   AF-A0AAU8BLT0-F1
#
_cell.length_a   1.000
_cell.length_b   1.000
_cell.length_c   1.000
_cell.angle_alpha   90.00
_cell.angle_beta   90.00
_cell.angle_gamma   90.00
#
_symmetry.space_group_name_H-M   'P 1'
#
loop_
_entity.id
_entity.type
_entity.pdbx_description
1 polymer ?
#
loop_
_entity_poly.entity_id
_entity_poly.type
_entity_poly.pdbx_seq_one_letter_code
_entity_poly.pdbx_strand_id
1 'polypeptide(L)'
;MNVKERIFHAMLFEVTALTIIISAASMLAGVKSTSMMAVGIGMSVFTVIWNYFYNVLFDKLVPGCRTQRTLAVRVGHALGFEGGLIFFTIPAIAWALGVTLWTALMIEAGFLVFFFFFTAAFNWAYDKWAPYQRLVSWWNAGTDYQIR
;
A
#
# COMPACT_ATOMS: atom_id res chain seq x y z
N MET A 1 -4.42 -17.77 7.09
CA MET A 1 -3.00 -17.39 7.02
C MET A 1 -2.39 -17.24 8.41
N ASN A 2 -1.29 -17.94 8.67
CA ASN A 2 -0.48 -17.76 9.88
C ASN A 2 0.30 -16.42 9.80
N VAL A 3 0.80 -15.90 10.92
CA VAL A 3 1.57 -14.64 11.02
C VAL A 3 2.73 -14.62 10.02
N LYS A 4 3.49 -15.71 9.88
CA LYS A 4 4.61 -15.80 8.93
C LYS A 4 4.17 -15.60 7.48
N GLU A 5 3.05 -16.22 7.10
CA GLU A 5 2.46 -16.09 5.76
C GLU A 5 1.93 -14.68 5.51
N ARG A 6 1.35 -14.02 6.53
CA ARG A 6 0.90 -12.63 6.44
C ARG A 6 2.06 -11.66 6.20
N ILE A 7 3.17 -11.84 6.92
CA ILE A 7 4.38 -11.03 6.72
C ILE A 7 4.95 -11.26 5.33
N PHE A 8 5.06 -12.52 4.89
CA PHE A 8 5.53 -12.85 3.54
C PHE A 8 4.66 -12.21 2.45
N HIS A 9 3.33 -12.33 2.59
CA HIS A 9 2.38 -11.69 1.68
C HIS A 9 2.56 -10.18 1.63
N ALA A 10 2.62 -9.50 2.79
CA ALA A 10 2.76 -8.05 2.87
C ALA A 10 4.08 -7.56 2.24
N MET A 11 5.19 -8.26 2.50
CA MET A 11 6.48 -7.95 1.92
C MET A 11 6.48 -8.14 0.40
N LEU A 12 5.94 -9.25 -0.09
CA LEU A 12 5.87 -9.53 -1.52
C LEU A 12 4.97 -8.51 -2.25
N PHE A 13 3.86 -8.13 -1.63
CA PHE A 13 2.97 -7.09 -2.12
C PHE A 13 3.72 -5.76 -2.27
N GLU A 14 4.35 -5.28 -1.19
CA GLU A 14 5.01 -3.98 -1.15
C GLU A 14 6.17 -3.90 -2.16
N VAL A 15 7.04 -4.93 -2.18
CA VAL A 15 8.19 -4.97 -3.10
C VAL A 15 7.73 -4.96 -4.55
N THR A 16 6.69 -5.73 -4.88
CA THR A 16 6.15 -5.80 -6.24
C THR A 16 5.51 -4.48 -6.65
N ALA A 17 4.68 -3.89 -5.79
CA ALA A 17 4.03 -2.62 -6.02
C ALA A 17 5.05 -1.50 -6.27
N LEU A 18 6.03 -1.36 -5.36
CA LEU A 18 7.07 -0.33 -5.46
C LEU A 18 7.92 -0.51 -6.73
N THR A 19 8.29 -1.74 -7.07
CA THR A 19 9.08 -2.01 -8.29
C THR A 19 8.35 -1.53 -9.53
N ILE A 20 7.04 -1.80 -9.65
CA ILE A 20 6.24 -1.39 -10.81
C ILE A 20 6.05 0.12 -10.82
N ILE A 21 5.62 0.71 -9.69
CA ILE A 21 5.31 2.14 -9.59
C ILE A 21 6.55 2.99 -9.84
N ILE A 22 7.66 2.70 -9.17
CA ILE A 22 8.89 3.49 -9.28
C ILE A 22 9.42 3.44 -10.73
N SER A 23 9.38 2.26 -11.36
CA SER A 23 9.82 2.10 -12.76
C SER A 23 8.92 2.89 -13.71
N ALA A 24 7.60 2.73 -13.61
CA ALA A 24 6.64 3.43 -14.45
C ALA A 24 6.72 4.95 -14.26
N ALA A 25 6.78 5.41 -13.02
CA ALA A 25 6.80 6.82 -12.70
C ALA A 25 8.14 7.48 -13.09
N SER A 26 9.27 6.79 -12.95
CA SER A 26 10.57 7.29 -13.43
C SER A 26 10.59 7.42 -14.97
N MET A 27 10.02 6.46 -15.69
CA MET A 27 9.92 6.52 -17.16
C MET A 27 9.02 7.67 -17.64
N LEU A 28 7.89 7.90 -16.96
CA LEU A 28 6.91 8.91 -17.36
C LEU A 28 7.31 10.33 -16.95
N ALA A 29 7.88 10.50 -15.76
CA ALA A 29 8.23 11.83 -15.23
C ALA A 29 9.62 12.30 -15.67
N GLY A 30 10.45 11.44 -16.27
CA GLY A 30 11.84 11.76 -16.60
C GLY A 30 12.74 12.05 -15.39
N VAL A 31 12.26 11.73 -14.19
CA VAL A 31 12.97 11.93 -12.92
C VAL A 31 13.82 10.71 -12.61
N LYS A 32 15.01 10.93 -12.04
CA LYS A 32 15.91 9.86 -11.59
C LYS A 32 15.17 8.90 -10.66
N SER A 33 15.25 7.61 -10.97
CA SER A 33 14.60 6.52 -10.21
C SER A 33 14.91 6.55 -8.71
N THR A 34 16.11 6.98 -8.30
CA THR A 34 16.50 7.12 -6.90
C THR A 34 15.63 8.12 -6.12
N SER A 35 15.30 9.27 -6.71
CA SER A 35 14.43 10.27 -6.07
C SER A 35 12.99 9.76 -5.95
N MET A 36 12.51 9.05 -6.98
CA MET A 36 11.17 8.44 -6.97
C MET A 36 11.06 7.32 -5.93
N MET A 37 12.13 6.53 -5.76
CA MET A 37 12.20 5.50 -4.71
C MET A 37 12.17 6.11 -3.31
N ALA A 38 12.93 7.17 -3.08
CA ALA A 38 12.93 7.87 -1.79
C ALA A 38 11.55 8.45 -1.46
N VAL A 39 10.91 9.09 -2.43
CA VAL A 39 9.54 9.59 -2.28
C VAL A 39 8.58 8.43 -2.02
N GLY A 40 8.57 7.38 -2.85
CA GLY A 40 7.66 6.25 -2.70
C GLY A 40 7.77 5.56 -1.33
N ILE A 41 8.98 5.33 -0.83
CA ILE A 41 9.22 4.77 0.51
C ILE A 41 8.72 5.74 1.59
N GLY A 42 9.08 7.02 1.49
CA GLY A 42 8.64 8.05 2.45
C GLY A 42 7.11 8.17 2.52
N MET A 43 6.45 8.11 1.36
CA MET A 43 4.99 8.11 1.25
C MET A 43 4.37 6.87 1.87
N SER A 44 4.92 5.67 1.63
CA SER A 44 4.42 4.43 2.24
C SER A 44 4.48 4.50 3.78
N VAL A 45 5.61 4.94 4.34
CA VAL A 45 5.76 5.14 5.79
C VAL A 45 4.79 6.20 6.31
N PHE A 46 4.68 7.33 5.62
CA PHE A 46 3.73 8.39 5.99
C PHE A 46 2.29 7.88 5.99
N THR A 47 1.86 7.11 5.00
CA THR A 47 0.52 6.54 4.90
C THR A 47 0.20 5.63 6.08
N VAL A 48 1.15 4.78 6.51
CA VAL A 48 0.97 3.93 7.70
C VAL A 48 0.78 4.77 8.96
N ILE A 49 1.60 5.81 9.13
CA ILE A 49 1.53 6.74 10.27
C ILE A 49 0.20 7.50 10.25
N TRP A 50 -0.18 8.07 9.10
CA TRP A 50 -1.42 8.81 8.90
C TRP A 50 -2.64 7.93 9.18
N ASN A 51 -2.64 6.68 8.70
CA ASN A 51 -3.68 5.70 9.00
C ASN A 51 -3.88 5.50 10.49
N TYR A 52 -2.80 5.35 11.26
CA TYR A 52 -2.91 5.25 12.71
C TYR A 52 -3.53 6.52 13.33
N PHE A 53 -2.98 7.70 13.01
CA PHE A 53 -3.45 8.96 13.58
C PHE A 53 -4.90 9.28 13.21
N TYR A 54 -5.27 9.10 11.95
CA TYR A 54 -6.62 9.35 11.47
C TYR A 54 -7.63 8.42 12.15
N ASN A 55 -7.33 7.12 12.26
CA ASN A 55 -8.21 6.18 12.95
C ASN A 55 -8.43 6.57 14.42
N VAL A 56 -7.37 6.97 15.12
CA VAL A 56 -7.48 7.43 16.53
C VAL A 56 -8.31 8.71 16.62
N LEU A 57 -8.08 9.69 15.74
CA LEU A 57 -8.84 10.93 15.72
C LEU A 57 -10.32 10.69 15.43
N PHE A 58 -10.61 9.88 14.41
CA PHE A 58 -11.98 9.58 14.02
C PHE A 58 -12.74 8.83 15.11
N ASP A 59 -12.10 7.89 15.79
CA ASP A 59 -12.73 7.17 16.91
C ASP A 59 -13.11 8.08 18.08
N LYS A 60 -12.33 9.13 18.32
CA LYS A 60 -12.66 10.15 19.33
C LYS A 60 -13.85 11.00 18.89
N LEU A 61 -13.93 11.35 17.61
CA LEU A 61 -15.00 12.17 17.05
C LEU A 61 -16.32 11.40 16.89
N VAL A 62 -16.25 10.11 16.58
CA VAL A 62 -17.39 9.22 16.37
C VAL A 62 -17.30 8.02 17.31
N PRO A 63 -17.55 8.23 18.62
CA PRO A 63 -17.53 7.15 19.61
C PRO A 63 -18.69 6.17 19.37
N GLY A 64 -18.46 4.89 19.67
CA GLY A 64 -19.48 3.84 19.54
C GLY A 64 -18.93 2.54 18.94
N CYS A 65 -19.79 1.51 18.87
CA CYS A 65 -19.41 0.21 18.33
C CYS A 65 -19.12 0.31 16.83
N ARG A 66 -17.86 0.06 16.42
CA ARG A 66 -17.39 0.14 15.03
C ARG A 66 -18.26 -0.66 14.06
N THR A 67 -18.74 -1.82 14.49
CA THR A 67 -19.54 -2.74 13.66
C THR A 67 -20.93 -2.18 13.33
N GLN A 68 -21.49 -1.33 14.21
CA GLN A 68 -22.83 -0.75 14.06
C GLN A 68 -22.84 0.59 13.31
N ARG A 69 -21.68 1.11 12.86
CA ARG A 69 -21.60 2.37 12.10
C ARG A 69 -22.33 2.24 10.76
N THR A 70 -23.20 3.21 10.47
CA THR A 70 -23.98 3.29 9.22
C THR A 70 -23.07 3.45 7.99
N LEU A 71 -23.61 3.14 6.80
CA LEU A 71 -22.87 3.31 5.54
C LEU A 71 -22.37 4.76 5.36
N ALA A 72 -23.20 5.75 5.71
CA ALA A 72 -22.83 7.16 5.62
C ALA A 72 -21.59 7.51 6.46
N VAL A 73 -21.49 6.99 7.69
CA VAL A 73 -20.32 7.19 8.56
C VAL A 73 -19.07 6.55 7.95
N ARG A 74 -19.20 5.37 7.33
CA ARG A 74 -18.08 4.68 6.67
C ARG A 74 -17.59 5.42 5.44
N VAL A 75 -18.51 5.94 4.62
CA VAL A 75 -18.16 6.77 3.47
C VAL A 75 -17.50 8.08 3.91
N GLY A 76 -18.07 8.75 4.92
CA GLY A 76 -17.47 9.96 5.49
C GLY A 76 -16.07 9.73 6.05
N HIS A 77 -15.84 8.60 6.74
CA HIS A 77 -14.52 8.17 7.19
C HIS A 77 -13.55 7.99 6.02
N ALA A 78 -13.95 7.24 4.99
CA ALA A 78 -13.09 6.98 3.83
C ALA A 78 -12.73 8.27 3.09
N LEU A 79 -13.72 9.14 2.84
CA LEU A 79 -13.50 10.42 2.16
C LEU A 79 -12.64 11.37 3.01
N GLY A 80 -12.85 11.42 4.32
CA GLY A 80 -12.02 12.25 5.21
C GLY A 80 -10.59 11.73 5.35
N PHE A 81 -10.42 10.41 5.37
CA PHE A 81 -9.11 9.77 5.39
C PHE A 81 -8.33 10.12 4.11
N GLU A 82 -8.95 9.87 2.96
CA GLU A 82 -8.34 10.07 1.65
C GLU A 82 -8.08 11.56 1.39
N GLY A 83 -9.07 12.42 1.67
CA GLY A 83 -8.93 13.86 1.50
C GLY A 83 -7.85 14.46 2.40
N GLY A 84 -7.76 14.00 3.65
CA GLY A 84 -6.71 14.42 4.57
C GLY A 84 -5.33 13.92 4.13
N LEU A 85 -5.23 12.69 3.63
CA LEU A 85 -3.99 12.14 3.09
C LEU A 85 -3.53 12.98 1.89
N ILE A 86 -4.38 13.14 0.88
CA ILE A 86 -4.14 13.94 -0.34
C ILE A 86 -3.67 15.37 -0.01
N PHE A 87 -4.26 16.00 1.02
CA PHE A 87 -3.88 17.34 1.45
C PHE A 87 -2.42 17.45 1.88
N PHE A 88 -1.87 16.42 2.51
CA PHE A 88 -0.46 16.37 2.91
C PHE A 88 0.45 15.79 1.83
N THR A 89 -0.02 14.77 1.10
CA THR A 89 0.81 14.04 0.13
C THR A 89 1.11 14.86 -1.11
N ILE A 90 0.14 15.60 -1.66
CA ILE A 90 0.36 16.39 -2.88
C ILE A 90 1.43 17.46 -2.69
N PRO A 91 1.39 18.34 -1.66
CA PRO A 91 2.44 19.32 -1.46
C PRO A 91 3.82 18.68 -1.22
N ALA A 92 3.85 17.56 -0.48
CA ALA A 92 5.10 16.83 -0.21
C ALA A 92 5.72 16.26 -1.50
N ILE A 93 4.92 15.63 -2.36
CA ILE A 93 5.35 15.10 -3.66
C ILE A 93 5.81 16.23 -4.58
N ALA A 94 5.03 17.31 -4.68
CA ALA A 94 5.37 18.47 -5.49
C ALA A 94 6.71 19.07 -5.09
N TRP A 95 6.93 19.24 -3.78
CA TRP A 95 8.18 19.75 -3.22
C TRP A 95 9.35 18.79 -3.45
N ALA A 96 9.18 17.50 -3.15
CA ALA A 96 10.25 16.52 -3.25
C ALA A 96 10.71 16.24 -4.69
N LEU A 97 9.79 16.29 -5.65
CA LEU A 97 10.09 16.04 -7.07
C LEU A 97 10.31 17.33 -7.87
N GLY A 98 10.08 18.50 -7.28
CA GLY A 98 10.18 19.79 -7.98
C GLY A 98 9.15 19.95 -9.09
N VAL A 99 7.96 19.37 -8.94
CA VAL A 99 6.88 19.40 -9.94
C VAL A 99 5.73 20.29 -9.48
N THR A 100 4.84 20.66 -10.40
CA THR A 100 3.65 21.46 -10.06
C THR A 100 2.68 20.66 -9.18
N LEU A 101 1.84 21.35 -8.39
CA LEU A 101 0.77 20.70 -7.61
C LEU A 101 -0.19 19.89 -8.51
N TRP A 102 -0.43 20.35 -9.74
CA TRP A 102 -1.23 19.62 -10.72
C TRP A 102 -0.58 18.31 -11.16
N THR A 103 0.73 18.35 -11.43
CA THR A 103 1.51 17.14 -11.76
C THR A 103 1.52 16.18 -10.57
N ALA A 104 1.73 16.67 -9.35
CA ALA A 104 1.69 15.86 -8.14
C ALA A 104 0.30 15.22 -7.90
N LEU A 105 -0.78 15.98 -8.13
CA LEU A 105 -2.15 15.45 -8.08
C LEU A 105 -2.36 14.31 -9.10
N MET A 106 -1.82 14.45 -10.32
CA MET A 106 -1.92 13.40 -11.33
C MET A 106 -1.10 12.15 -10.98
N ILE A 107 0.08 12.33 -10.37
CA ILE A 107 0.89 11.23 -9.85
C ILE A 107 0.11 10.50 -8.74
N GLU A 108 -0.45 11.24 -7.79
CA GLU A 108 -1.23 10.68 -6.67
C GLU A 108 -2.47 9.93 -7.17
N ALA A 109 -3.23 10.52 -8.10
CA ALA A 109 -4.37 9.86 -8.74
C ALA A 109 -3.96 8.58 -9.47
N GLY A 110 -2.82 8.60 -10.16
CA GLY A 110 -2.23 7.42 -10.80
C GLY A 110 -1.90 6.32 -9.79
N PHE A 111 -1.34 6.68 -8.63
CA PHE A 111 -1.07 5.73 -7.55
C PHE A 111 -2.36 5.13 -6.99
N LEU A 112 -3.36 5.96 -6.71
CA LEU A 112 -4.68 5.52 -6.23
C LEU A 112 -5.30 4.48 -7.17
N VAL A 113 -5.37 4.79 -8.46
CA VAL A 113 -5.92 3.89 -9.49
C VAL A 113 -5.08 2.61 -9.59
N PHE A 114 -3.75 2.73 -9.62
CA PHE A 114 -2.86 1.58 -9.66
C PHE A 114 -3.09 0.66 -8.45
N PHE A 115 -3.02 1.18 -7.22
CA PHE A 115 -3.16 0.38 -6.01
C PHE A 115 -4.55 -0.25 -5.89
N PHE A 116 -5.61 0.41 -6.37
CA PHE A 116 -6.95 -0.15 -6.41
C PHE A 116 -7.00 -1.45 -7.22
N PHE A 117 -6.52 -1.43 -8.47
CA PHE A 117 -6.52 -2.62 -9.33
C PHE A 117 -5.44 -3.62 -8.94
N PHE A 118 -4.24 -3.15 -8.61
CA PHE A 118 -3.11 -3.99 -8.20
C PHE A 118 -3.44 -4.80 -6.95
N THR A 119 -4.08 -4.20 -5.94
CA THR A 119 -4.46 -4.91 -4.71
C THR A 119 -5.43 -6.05 -4.99
N ALA A 120 -6.47 -5.80 -5.79
CA ALA A 120 -7.42 -6.84 -6.17
C ALA A 120 -6.74 -7.98 -6.95
N ALA A 121 -5.93 -7.64 -7.95
CA ALA A 121 -5.23 -8.61 -8.79
C ALA A 121 -4.20 -9.43 -8.01
N PHE A 122 -3.39 -8.77 -7.17
CA PHE A 122 -2.36 -9.41 -6.36
C PHE A 122 -2.97 -10.37 -5.35
N ASN A 123 -4.00 -9.94 -4.61
CA ASN A 123 -4.66 -10.81 -3.61
C ASN A 123 -5.25 -12.05 -4.30
N TRP A 124 -5.94 -11.89 -5.43
CA TRP A 124 -6.48 -13.01 -6.19
C TRP A 124 -5.38 -13.97 -6.70
N ALA A 125 -4.29 -13.42 -7.24
CA ALA A 125 -3.17 -14.22 -7.72
C ALA A 125 -2.49 -14.99 -6.58
N TYR A 126 -2.27 -14.33 -5.44
CA TYR A 126 -1.66 -14.93 -4.26
C TYR A 126 -2.50 -16.08 -3.72
N ASP A 127 -3.83 -15.88 -3.59
CA ASP A 127 -4.74 -16.93 -3.13
C ASP A 127 -4.74 -18.15 -4.06
N LYS A 128 -4.68 -17.92 -5.38
CA LYS A 128 -4.66 -19.00 -6.37
C LYS A 128 -3.32 -19.76 -6.40
N TRP A 129 -2.20 -19.07 -6.20
CA TRP A 129 -0.87 -19.66 -6.34
C TRP A 129 -0.30 -20.17 -5.01
N ALA A 130 -0.73 -19.61 -3.89
CA ALA A 130 -0.29 -19.90 -2.53
C ALA A 130 1.24 -20.09 -2.41
N PRO A 131 2.05 -19.11 -2.87
CA PRO A 131 3.49 -19.28 -3.04
C PRO A 131 4.21 -19.66 -1.74
N TYR A 132 3.79 -19.08 -0.61
CA TYR A 132 4.35 -19.42 0.70
C TYR A 132 4.11 -20.89 1.07
N GLN A 133 2.89 -21.39 0.87
CA GLN A 133 2.54 -22.78 1.23
C GLN A 133 3.31 -23.78 0.37
N ARG A 134 3.50 -23.48 -0.93
CA ARG A 134 4.34 -24.27 -1.82
C ARG A 134 5.80 -24.26 -1.40
N LEU A 135 6.38 -23.09 -1.08
CA LEU A 135 7.77 -23.02 -0.64
C LEU A 135 8.01 -23.82 0.64
N VAL A 136 7.10 -23.72 1.62
CA VAL A 136 7.19 -24.49 2.87
C VAL A 136 7.01 -25.99 2.61
N SER A 137 6.07 -26.40 1.74
CA SER A 137 5.87 -27.81 1.44
C SER A 137 7.07 -28.44 0.73
N TRP A 138 7.73 -27.70 -0.18
CA TRP A 138 8.97 -28.13 -0.84
C TRP A 138 10.12 -28.29 0.15
N TRP A 139 10.28 -27.33 1.08
CA TRP A 139 11.31 -27.40 2.11
C TRP A 139 11.14 -28.62 3.04
N ASN A 140 9.91 -28.90 3.44
CA ASN A 140 9.59 -30.05 4.28
C ASN A 140 9.76 -31.39 3.55
N ALA A 141 9.43 -31.44 2.25
CA ALA A 141 9.63 -32.63 1.43
C ALA A 141 11.12 -32.99 1.24
N GLY A 142 12.02 -32.00 1.18
CA GLY A 142 13.46 -32.22 1.08
C GLY A 142 14.11 -32.67 2.41
N THR A 143 13.51 -32.34 3.54
CA THR A 143 14.02 -32.70 4.88
C THR A 143 13.61 -34.12 5.29
N ASP A 144 12.42 -34.59 4.89
CA ASP A 144 11.98 -35.97 5.15
C ASP A 144 12.82 -37.04 4.44
N TYR A 145 13.46 -36.70 3.30
CA TYR A 145 14.32 -37.63 2.55
C TYR A 145 15.69 -37.86 3.21
N GLN A 146 16.13 -36.98 4.12
CA GLN A 146 17.44 -37.06 4.77
C GLN A 146 17.41 -37.81 6.12
N ILE A 147 16.22 -38.20 6.60
CA ILE A 147 16.00 -38.82 7.92
C ILE A 147 15.52 -40.29 7.78
N ARG A 148 15.54 -40.86 6.56
CA ARG A 148 15.33 -42.28 6.28
C ARG A 148 16.59 -42.89 5.69
#